data_AF-A0A818DS41-F1
#
_entry.id   AF-A0A818DS41-F1
#
_cell.length_a   1.000
_cell.length_b   1.000
_cell.length_c   1.000
_cell.angle_alpha   90.00
_cell.angle_beta   90.00
_cell.angle_gamma   90.00
#
_symmetry.space_group_name_H-M   'P 1'
#
loop_
_entity.id
_entity.type
_entity.pdbx_description
1 polymer ?
#
loop_
_entity_poly.entity_id
_entity_poly.type
_entity_poly.pdbx_seq_one_letter_code
_entity_poly.pdbx_strand_id
1 'polypeptide(L)'
;MNAHDKYDVKKVAQCTYDTFLLDVANAFKETNIKRPDERRRALQVLQYFIKAFRDKIDTPELEIKDLVMRIRGYGVFANIGEKFLGLLERLT
;
A
#
# COMPACT_ATOMS: atom_id res chain seq x y z
N MET A 1 -2.82 17.24 27.98
CA MET A 1 -2.19 17.14 26.64
C MET A 1 -2.70 18.31 25.82
N ASN A 2 -1.82 19.22 25.39
CA ASN A 2 -2.25 20.46 24.74
C ASN A 2 -2.65 20.20 23.28
N ALA A 3 -3.49 21.05 22.67
CA ALA A 3 -3.97 20.88 21.30
C ALA A 3 -2.83 20.88 20.26
N HIS A 4 -1.74 21.60 20.57
CA HIS A 4 -0.50 21.63 19.79
C HIS A 4 0.19 20.26 19.74
N ASP A 5 0.32 19.58 20.89
CA ASP A 5 0.95 18.25 20.98
C ASP A 5 0.17 17.20 20.18
N LYS A 6 -1.18 17.28 20.20
CA LYS A 6 -2.05 16.38 19.44
C LYS A 6 -1.97 16.61 17.93
N TYR A 7 -1.72 17.85 17.50
CA TYR A 7 -1.54 18.19 16.09
C TYR A 7 -0.20 17.66 15.54
N ASP A 8 0.86 17.72 16.36
CA ASP A 8 2.18 17.23 15.99
C ASP A 8 2.21 15.71 15.84
N VAL A 9 1.63 14.98 16.79
CA VAL A 9 1.54 13.51 16.74
C VAL A 9 0.81 13.02 15.49
N LYS A 10 -0.27 13.70 15.08
CA LYS A 10 -1.02 13.33 13.87
C LYS A 10 -0.20 13.52 12.59
N LYS A 11 0.60 14.58 12.50
CA LYS A 11 1.50 14.80 11.36
C LYS A 11 2.60 13.75 11.30
N VAL A 12 3.22 13.45 12.46
CA VAL A 12 4.25 12.40 12.55
C VAL A 12 3.67 11.06 12.13
N ALA A 13 2.50 10.67 12.65
CA ALA A 13 1.86 9.40 12.29
C ALA A 13 1.56 9.29 10.79
N GLN A 14 1.11 10.38 10.15
CA GLN A 14 0.88 10.40 8.71
C GLN A 14 2.18 10.28 7.92
N CYS A 15 3.24 11.00 8.33
CA CYS A 15 4.54 10.90 7.69
C CYS A 15 5.13 9.49 7.81
N THR A 16 5.05 8.88 9.00
CA THR A 16 5.48 7.49 9.24
C THR A 16 4.69 6.51 8.38
N TYR A 17 3.38 6.72 8.23
CA TYR A 17 2.54 5.89 7.37
C TYR A 17 2.94 6.00 5.89
N ASP A 18 3.15 7.21 5.38
CA ASP A 18 3.60 7.42 4.00
C ASP A 18 4.97 6.74 3.75
N THR A 19 5.92 6.91 4.67
CA THR A 19 7.24 6.26 4.61
C THR A 19 7.09 4.73 4.61
N PHE A 20 6.27 4.18 5.50
CA PHE A 20 6.02 2.73 5.54
C PHE A 20 5.46 2.18 4.22
N LEU A 21 4.48 2.87 3.62
CA LEU A 21 3.92 2.45 2.33
C LEU A 21 4.99 2.43 1.25
N LEU A 22 5.88 3.44 1.23
CA LEU A 22 6.97 3.54 0.26
C LEU A 22 8.05 2.47 0.49
N ASP A 23 8.41 2.19 1.73
CA ASP A 23 9.42 1.18 2.07
C ASP A 23 8.94 -0.22 1.67
N VAL A 24 7.68 -0.56 1.96
CA VAL A 24 7.08 -1.80 1.49
C VAL A 24 7.09 -1.83 -0.04
N ALA A 25 6.73 -0.72 -0.69
CA ALA A 25 6.71 -0.65 -2.14
C ALA A 25 8.07 -0.87 -2.78
N ASN A 26 9.12 -0.31 -2.19
CA ASN A 26 10.48 -0.46 -2.64
C ASN A 26 10.99 -1.88 -2.39
N ALA A 27 10.69 -2.47 -1.23
CA ALA A 27 11.02 -3.86 -0.95
C ALA A 27 10.45 -4.79 -2.03
N PHE A 28 9.18 -4.62 -2.41
CA PHE A 28 8.59 -5.42 -3.50
C PHE A 28 9.29 -5.21 -4.85
N LYS A 29 9.68 -3.98 -5.20
CA LYS A 29 10.41 -3.70 -6.46
C LYS A 29 11.80 -4.34 -6.49
N GLU A 30 12.48 -4.36 -5.36
CA GLU A 30 13.83 -4.93 -5.22
C GLU A 30 13.81 -6.44 -5.07
N THR A 31 12.64 -7.03 -4.74
CA THR A 31 12.54 -8.47 -4.55
C THR A 31 12.66 -9.21 -5.89
N ASN A 32 13.83 -9.81 -6.13
CA ASN A 32 14.04 -10.71 -7.26
C ASN A 32 13.48 -12.12 -6.97
N ILE A 33 12.15 -12.25 -6.99
CA ILE A 33 11.48 -13.54 -6.73
C ILE A 33 11.59 -14.43 -7.96
N LYS A 34 12.51 -15.40 -7.89
CA LYS A 34 12.76 -16.37 -8.96
C LYS A 34 11.79 -17.54 -8.96
N ARG A 35 11.29 -17.94 -7.80
CA ARG A 35 10.42 -19.11 -7.67
C ARG A 35 8.94 -18.75 -7.93
N PRO A 36 8.23 -19.49 -8.79
CA PRO A 36 6.83 -19.18 -9.12
C PRO A 36 5.86 -19.18 -7.92
N ASP A 37 6.07 -20.06 -6.95
CA ASP A 37 5.24 -20.17 -5.74
C ASP A 37 5.44 -19.00 -4.78
N GLU A 38 6.69 -18.57 -4.55
CA GLU A 38 7.02 -17.35 -3.80
C GLU A 38 6.44 -16.12 -4.48
N ARG A 39 6.48 -16.06 -5.82
CA ARG A 39 5.92 -14.95 -6.59
C ARG A 39 4.41 -14.89 -6.45
N ARG A 40 3.73 -16.04 -6.49
CA ARG A 40 2.28 -16.14 -6.25
C ARG A 40 1.91 -15.65 -4.86
N ARG A 41 2.66 -16.02 -3.82
CA ARG A 41 2.43 -15.54 -2.45
C ARG A 41 2.61 -14.02 -2.34
N ALA A 42 3.68 -13.48 -2.93
CA ALA A 42 3.92 -12.04 -2.98
C ALA A 42 2.77 -11.29 -3.68
N LEU A 43 2.27 -11.82 -4.78
CA LEU A 43 1.11 -11.25 -5.49
C LEU A 43 -0.17 -11.30 -4.63
N GLN A 44 -0.42 -12.40 -3.91
CA GLN A 44 -1.56 -12.51 -3.00
C GLN A 44 -1.51 -11.46 -1.89
N VAL A 45 -0.32 -11.17 -1.35
CA VAL A 45 -0.13 -10.10 -0.35
C VAL A 45 -0.44 -8.72 -0.96
N LEU A 46 0.06 -8.43 -2.16
CA LEU A 46 -0.25 -7.17 -2.86
C LEU A 46 -1.76 -7.02 -3.11
N GLN A 47 -2.41 -8.09 -3.60
CA GLN A 47 -3.85 -8.11 -3.86
C GLN A 47 -4.67 -7.90 -2.58
N TYR A 48 -4.24 -8.48 -1.45
CA TYR A 48 -4.88 -8.25 -0.16
C TYR A 48 -4.87 -6.76 0.22
N PHE A 49 -3.72 -6.09 0.11
CA PHE A 49 -3.62 -4.65 0.42
C PHE A 49 -4.46 -3.79 -0.53
N ILE A 50 -4.39 -4.05 -1.85
CA ILE A 50 -5.18 -3.32 -2.85
C ILE A 50 -6.68 -3.44 -2.53
N LYS A 51 -7.14 -4.65 -2.25
CA LYS A 51 -8.54 -4.90 -1.88
C LYS A 51 -8.91 -4.18 -0.57
N ALA A 52 -8.08 -4.30 0.46
CA ALA A 52 -8.34 -3.66 1.75
C ALA A 52 -8.41 -2.12 1.64
N PHE A 53 -7.60 -1.50 0.77
CA PHE A 53 -7.68 -0.07 0.49
C PHE A 53 -8.94 0.28 -0.29
N ARG A 54 -9.27 -0.49 -1.34
CA ARG A 54 -10.44 -0.26 -2.19
C ARG A 54 -11.76 -0.41 -1.42
N ASP A 55 -11.91 -1.47 -0.63
CA ASP A 55 -13.12 -1.71 0.17
C ASP A 55 -13.42 -0.51 1.09
N LYS A 56 -12.37 0.13 1.61
CA LYS A 56 -12.45 1.33 2.46
C LYS A 56 -12.70 2.62 1.69
N ILE A 57 -12.28 2.71 0.43
CA ILE A 57 -12.60 3.85 -0.45
C ILE A 57 -14.07 3.78 -0.88
N ASP A 58 -14.54 2.58 -1.22
CA ASP A 58 -15.89 2.33 -1.75
C ASP A 58 -16.98 2.38 -0.66
N THR A 59 -16.60 2.36 0.63
CA THR A 59 -17.50 2.53 1.80
C THR A 59 -17.15 3.79 2.59
N PRO A 60 -17.67 4.97 2.20
CA PRO A 60 -17.28 6.24 2.80
C PRO A 60 -18.03 6.49 4.12
N GLU A 61 -17.78 5.64 5.11
CA GLU A 61 -18.03 5.96 6.53
C GLU A 61 -16.79 6.66 7.15
N LEU A 62 -15.74 6.85 6.35
CA LEU A 62 -14.44 7.35 6.80
C LEU A 62 -14.38 8.88 6.85
N GLU A 63 -13.66 9.40 7.85
CA GLU A 63 -13.22 10.78 7.81
C GLU A 63 -12.37 11.04 6.55
N ILE A 64 -12.43 12.25 5.98
CA ILE A 64 -11.69 12.64 4.76
C ILE A 64 -10.20 12.27 4.85
N LYS A 65 -9.59 12.39 6.03
CA LYS A 65 -8.17 12.07 6.25
C LYS A 65 -7.88 10.58 6.08
N ASP A 66 -8.75 9.73 6.60
CA ASP A 66 -8.62 8.28 6.45
C ASP A 66 -8.82 7.89 4.99
N LEU A 67 -9.78 8.51 4.29
CA LEU A 67 -9.98 8.29 2.86
C LEU A 67 -8.72 8.63 2.05
N VAL A 68 -8.08 9.77 2.33
CA VAL A 68 -6.81 10.17 1.66
C VAL A 68 -5.72 9.14 1.91
N MET A 69 -5.58 8.62 3.13
CA MET A 69 -4.60 7.56 3.43
C MET A 69 -4.88 6.29 2.62
N ARG A 70 -6.15 5.88 2.50
CA ARG A 70 -6.53 4.70 1.72
C ARG A 70 -6.28 4.89 0.23
N ILE A 71 -6.58 6.06 -0.33
CA ILE A 71 -6.29 6.40 -1.74
C ILE A 71 -4.78 6.34 -2.01
N ARG A 72 -3.95 6.90 -1.12
CA ARG A 72 -2.49 6.84 -1.24
C ARG A 72 -1.98 5.40 -1.21
N GLY A 73 -2.42 4.62 -0.23
CA GLY A 73 -2.09 3.19 -0.13
C GLY A 73 -2.49 2.42 -1.39
N TYR A 74 -3.70 2.64 -1.89
CA TYR A 74 -4.16 2.03 -3.14
C TYR A 74 -3.24 2.37 -4.31
N GLY A 75 -2.93 3.64 -4.54
CA GLY A 75 -2.09 4.08 -5.66
C GLY A 75 -0.68 3.50 -5.61
N VAL A 76 -0.06 3.45 -4.42
CA VAL A 76 1.26 2.86 -4.23
C VAL A 76 1.25 1.37 -4.58
N PHE A 77 0.29 0.62 -4.05
CA PHE A 77 0.26 -0.84 -4.21
C PHE A 77 -0.27 -1.30 -5.57
N ALA A 78 -1.21 -0.56 -6.18
CA ALA A 78 -1.70 -0.85 -7.53
C ALA A 78 -0.58 -0.74 -8.58
N ASN A 79 0.25 0.30 -8.50
CA ASN A 79 1.41 0.49 -9.39
C ASN A 79 2.41 -0.68 -9.30
N ILE A 80 2.63 -1.22 -8.09
CA ILE A 80 3.48 -2.41 -7.92
C ILE A 80 2.79 -3.63 -8.54
N GLY A 81 1.50 -3.80 -8.26
CA GLY A 81 0.69 -4.91 -8.78
C GLY A 81 0.75 -5.01 -10.30
N GLU A 82 0.59 -3.89 -11.02
CA GLU A 82 0.70 -3.84 -12.48
C GLU A 82 2.09 -4.28 -12.97
N LYS A 83 3.17 -3.81 -12.32
CA LYS A 83 4.53 -4.22 -12.68
C LYS A 83 4.78 -5.70 -12.40
N PHE A 84 4.24 -6.24 -11.31
CA PHE A 84 4.36 -7.64 -10.94
C PHE A 84 3.53 -8.56 -11.85
N LEU A 85 2.31 -8.16 -12.22
CA LEU A 85 1.45 -8.87 -13.15
C LEU A 85 2.02 -8.87 -14.57
N GLY A 86 2.49 -7.71 -15.05
CA GLY A 86 3.15 -7.62 -16.35
C GLY A 86 4.42 -8.48 -16.44
N LEU A 87 5.11 -8.74 -15.33
CA LEU A 87 6.23 -9.69 -15.25
C LEU A 87 5.76 -11.16 -15.31
N LEU A 88 4.57 -11.47 -14.78
CA LEU A 88 4.00 -12.82 -14.83
C LEU A 88 3.55 -13.17 -16.25
N GLU A 89 2.82 -12.28 -16.93
CA GLU A 89 2.33 -12.51 -18.29
C GLU A 89 3.46 -12.62 -19.33
N ARG A 90 4.63 -12.03 -19.06
CA ARG A 90 5.81 -12.15 -19.94
C ARG A 90 6.59 -13.45 -19.75
N LEU A 91 6.31 -14.21 -18.68
CA LEU A 91 7.05 -15.42 -18.31
C LEU A 91 6.21 -16.71 -18.47
N THR A 92 4.95 -16.58 -18.88
CA THR A 92 4.03 -17.67 -19.25
C THR A 92 3.77 -17.63 -20.74
#